data_AF-A0A963MZE3-F1
#
_entry.id   AF-A0A963MZE3-F1
#
_cell.length_a   1.000
_cell.length_b   1.000
_cell.length_c   1.000
_cell.angle_alpha   90.00
_cell.angle_beta   90.00
_cell.angle_gamma   90.00
#
_symmetry.space_group_name_H-M   'P 1'
#
loop_
_entity.id
_entity.type
_entity.pdbx_description
1 polymer ?
#
loop_
_entity_poly.entity_id
_entity_poly.type
_entity_poly.pdbx_seq_one_letter_code
_entity_poly.pdbx_strand_id
1 'polypeptide(L)'
;KIHDGTKVANALMGTRVDLSDRCCGESGTLAATRPDISTQVRFRKQQEIEKGAMALRGADAAAPVKILTSCPSCLQGLSRYADDAGGVGADYIVVELARHLLGERWMADYVARANAGGIERVLL
;
A
#
# COMPACT_ATOMS: atom_id res chain seq x y z
N LYS A 1 -14.03 16.69 -2.35
CA LYS A 1 -12.90 16.23 -1.50
C LYS A 1 -12.36 17.44 -0.77
N ILE A 2 -12.27 17.40 0.57
CA ILE A 2 -11.82 18.54 1.39
C ILE A 2 -10.28 18.64 1.42
N HIS A 3 -9.58 17.51 1.23
CA HIS A 3 -8.12 17.46 1.20
C HIS A 3 -7.61 16.72 -0.04
N ASP A 4 -6.43 17.13 -0.52
CA ASP A 4 -5.66 16.39 -1.52
C ASP A 4 -4.93 15.22 -0.86
N GLY A 5 -5.13 14.00 -1.37
CA GLY A 5 -4.63 12.79 -0.74
C GLY A 5 -3.10 12.72 -0.69
N THR A 6 -2.43 13.18 -1.74
CA THR A 6 -0.96 13.20 -1.80
C THR A 6 -0.39 14.21 -0.81
N LYS A 7 -1.00 15.39 -0.68
CA LYS A 7 -0.59 16.37 0.34
C LYS A 7 -0.74 15.81 1.76
N VAL A 8 -1.83 15.11 2.05
CA VAL A 8 -2.02 14.46 3.37
C VAL A 8 -0.98 13.36 3.59
N ALA A 9 -0.72 12.52 2.60
CA ALA A 9 0.28 11.46 2.71
C ALA A 9 1.69 12.02 2.98
N ASN A 10 2.10 13.08 2.27
CA ASN A 10 3.39 13.75 2.51
C ASN A 10 3.46 14.32 3.94
N ALA A 11 2.40 14.98 4.41
CA ALA A 11 2.36 15.57 5.75
C ALA A 11 2.41 14.50 6.86
N LEU A 12 1.69 13.39 6.69
CA LEU A 12 1.68 12.29 7.68
C LEU A 12 3.00 11.53 7.69
N MET A 13 3.59 11.26 6.51
CA MET A 13 4.81 10.47 6.41
C MET A 13 6.08 11.28 6.71
N GLY A 14 6.02 12.61 6.69
CA GLY A 14 7.19 13.47 6.93
C GLY A 14 8.28 13.35 5.85
N THR A 15 7.96 12.73 4.71
CA THR A 15 8.86 12.52 3.58
C THR A 15 8.12 12.69 2.27
N ARG A 16 8.87 12.81 1.18
CA ARG A 16 8.31 12.91 -0.18
C ARG A 16 7.57 11.62 -0.53
N VAL A 17 6.28 11.76 -0.83
CA VAL A 17 5.42 10.70 -1.36
C VAL A 17 4.84 11.17 -2.68
N ASP A 18 5.18 10.47 -3.76
CA ASP A 18 4.70 10.77 -5.11
C ASP A 18 3.38 10.03 -5.41
N LEU A 19 2.52 10.63 -6.23
CA LEU A 19 1.29 9.99 -6.67
C LEU A 19 1.61 8.87 -7.67
N SER A 20 1.31 7.62 -7.30
CA SER A 20 1.22 6.51 -8.26
C SER A 20 -0.19 6.50 -8.86
N ASP A 21 -0.35 7.11 -10.03
CA ASP A 21 -1.63 7.22 -10.72
C ASP A 21 -2.14 5.86 -11.24
N ARG A 22 -3.42 5.81 -11.64
CA ARG A 22 -4.17 4.64 -12.16
C ARG A 22 -4.62 3.63 -11.11
N CYS A 23 -5.70 2.93 -11.46
CA CYS A 23 -6.36 1.91 -10.64
C CYS A 23 -5.51 0.62 -10.59
N CYS A 24 -5.56 -0.11 -9.46
CA CYS A 24 -4.87 -1.40 -9.32
C CYS A 24 -5.46 -2.53 -10.17
N GLY A 25 -6.68 -2.38 -10.69
CA GLY A 25 -7.40 -3.40 -11.47
C GLY A 25 -8.19 -4.42 -10.64
N GLU A 26 -8.06 -4.40 -9.31
CA GLU A 26 -8.62 -5.41 -8.40
C GLU A 26 -9.90 -4.95 -7.67
N SER A 27 -10.07 -3.63 -7.51
CA SER A 27 -11.15 -3.06 -6.69
C SER A 27 -12.54 -3.39 -7.24
N GLY A 28 -13.49 -3.65 -6.32
CA GLY A 28 -14.91 -3.85 -6.66
C GLY A 28 -15.18 -5.11 -7.49
N THR A 29 -14.46 -6.20 -7.21
CA THR A 29 -14.52 -7.49 -7.92
C THR A 29 -14.27 -7.41 -9.44
N LEU A 30 -13.67 -6.30 -9.92
CA LEU A 30 -13.37 -6.09 -11.33
C LEU A 30 -12.53 -7.23 -11.92
N ALA A 31 -11.50 -7.66 -11.18
CA ALA A 31 -10.62 -8.74 -11.61
C ALA A 31 -11.36 -10.07 -11.81
N ALA A 32 -12.33 -10.38 -10.94
CA ALA A 32 -13.11 -11.61 -11.02
C ALA A 32 -14.22 -11.53 -12.08
N THR A 33 -14.85 -10.37 -12.24
CA THR A 33 -16.03 -10.19 -13.11
C THR A 33 -15.67 -9.89 -14.56
N ARG A 34 -14.57 -9.17 -14.80
CA ARG A 34 -14.08 -8.77 -16.13
C ARG A 34 -12.57 -8.92 -16.25
N PRO A 35 -12.06 -10.17 -16.23
CA PRO A 35 -10.62 -10.44 -16.35
C PRO A 35 -10.00 -9.89 -17.65
N ASP A 36 -10.80 -9.80 -18.71
CA ASP A 36 -10.43 -9.24 -20.01
C ASP A 36 -10.10 -7.74 -19.95
N ILE A 37 -10.79 -7.00 -19.07
CA ILE A 37 -10.54 -5.58 -18.82
C ILE A 37 -9.47 -5.41 -17.74
N SER A 38 -9.56 -6.16 -16.63
CA SER A 38 -8.68 -5.99 -15.47
C SER A 38 -7.21 -6.21 -15.84
N THR A 39 -6.92 -7.13 -16.76
CA THR A 39 -5.56 -7.39 -17.26
C THR A 39 -4.94 -6.15 -17.89
N GLN A 40 -5.69 -5.40 -18.71
CA GLN A 40 -5.19 -4.17 -19.34
C GLN A 40 -5.01 -3.04 -18.32
N VAL A 41 -5.94 -2.92 -17.36
CA VAL A 41 -5.82 -1.94 -16.26
C VAL A 41 -4.58 -2.25 -15.42
N ARG A 42 -4.35 -3.53 -15.11
CA ARG A 42 -3.18 -4.00 -14.36
C ARG A 42 -1.89 -3.68 -15.09
N PHE A 43 -1.82 -3.98 -16.40
CA PHE A 43 -0.66 -3.66 -17.22
C PHE A 43 -0.36 -2.16 -17.22
N ARG A 44 -1.39 -1.31 -17.37
CA ARG A 44 -1.19 0.13 -17.32
C ARG A 44 -0.71 0.60 -15.94
N LYS A 45 -1.22 0.02 -14.87
CA LYS A 45 -0.78 0.34 -13.51
C LYS A 45 0.66 -0.06 -13.27
N GLN A 46 1.09 -1.22 -13.75
CA GLN A 46 2.47 -1.68 -13.65
C GLN A 46 3.44 -0.67 -14.26
N GLN A 47 3.15 -0.16 -15.47
CA GLN A 47 3.97 0.85 -16.11
C GLN A 47 4.11 2.14 -15.26
N GLU A 48 3.04 2.58 -14.61
CA GLU A 48 3.08 3.75 -13.72
C GLU A 48 3.88 3.47 -12.45
N ILE A 49 3.80 2.25 -11.89
CA ILE A 49 4.58 1.82 -10.73
C ILE A 49 6.06 1.80 -11.07
N GLU A 50 6.44 1.16 -12.17
CA GLU A 50 7.84 1.06 -12.62
C GLU A 50 8.42 2.45 -12.89
N LYS A 51 7.67 3.31 -13.59
CA LYS A 51 8.07 4.70 -13.84
C LYS A 51 8.27 5.49 -12.54
N GLY A 52 7.34 5.38 -11.60
CA GLY A 52 7.43 6.06 -10.31
C GLY A 52 8.59 5.54 -9.47
N ALA A 53 8.79 4.21 -9.43
CA ALA A 53 9.88 3.58 -8.70
C ALA A 53 11.25 3.97 -9.26
N MET A 54 11.40 4.00 -10.60
CA MET A 54 12.62 4.50 -11.24
C MET A 54 12.90 5.96 -10.88
N ALA A 55 11.88 6.82 -10.88
CA ALA A 55 12.03 8.22 -10.51
C ALA A 55 12.43 8.42 -9.04
N LEU A 56 11.92 7.58 -8.14
CA LEU A 56 12.25 7.62 -6.71
C LEU A 56 13.64 7.03 -6.38
N ARG A 57 14.03 5.96 -7.08
CA ARG A 57 15.34 5.31 -6.94
C ARG A 57 16.50 6.19 -7.41
N GLY A 58 16.28 6.98 -8.48
CA GLY A 58 17.31 7.86 -9.01
C GLY A 58 18.57 7.08 -9.40
N ALA A 59 19.71 7.44 -8.81
CA ALA A 59 21.00 6.77 -9.06
C ALA A 59 21.15 5.42 -8.32
N ASP A 60 20.38 5.19 -7.26
CA ASP A 60 20.44 3.95 -6.48
C ASP A 60 19.29 3.01 -6.90
N ALA A 61 19.59 2.15 -7.87
CA ALA A 61 18.64 1.15 -8.35
C ALA A 61 18.18 0.17 -7.27
N ALA A 62 18.93 0.02 -6.17
CA ALA A 62 18.61 -0.89 -5.08
C ALA A 62 17.80 -0.21 -3.96
N ALA A 63 17.56 1.11 -4.04
CA ALA A 63 16.82 1.82 -3.01
C ALA A 63 15.41 1.22 -2.85
N PRO A 64 14.99 0.89 -1.61
CA PRO A 64 13.69 0.30 -1.35
C PRO A 64 12.60 1.33 -1.64
N VAL A 65 11.63 0.94 -2.47
CA VAL A 65 10.46 1.75 -2.78
C VAL A 65 9.21 0.96 -2.40
N LYS A 66 8.25 1.65 -1.79
CA LYS A 66 6.99 1.07 -1.33
C LYS A 66 5.83 1.92 -1.82
N ILE A 67 4.74 1.26 -2.22
CA ILE A 67 3.46 1.91 -2.51
C ILE A 67 2.62 1.90 -1.24
N LEU A 68 2.13 3.07 -0.86
CA LEU A 68 1.21 3.22 0.26
C LEU A 68 -0.24 3.29 -0.26
N THR A 69 -1.14 2.56 0.38
CA THR A 69 -2.57 2.60 0.08
C THR A 69 -3.42 2.70 1.34
N SER A 70 -4.66 3.15 1.19
CA SER A 70 -5.67 3.17 2.26
C SER A 70 -6.90 2.31 1.89
N CYS A 71 -6.83 1.56 0.79
CA CYS A 71 -7.94 0.76 0.27
C CYS A 71 -7.59 -0.75 0.38
N PRO A 72 -8.43 -1.59 1.02
CA PRO A 72 -8.07 -3.00 1.25
C PRO A 72 -7.96 -3.78 -0.05
N SER A 73 -8.89 -3.53 -0.98
CA SER A 73 -8.88 -4.15 -2.31
C SER A 73 -7.66 -3.70 -3.12
N CYS A 74 -7.24 -2.45 -2.97
CA CYS A 74 -6.00 -1.99 -3.59
C CYS A 74 -4.79 -2.68 -3.00
N LEU A 75 -4.71 -2.87 -1.67
CA LEU A 75 -3.57 -3.57 -1.07
C LEU A 75 -3.42 -4.97 -1.66
N GLN A 76 -4.49 -5.76 -1.67
CA GLN A 76 -4.46 -7.11 -2.23
C GLN A 76 -4.05 -7.13 -3.71
N GLY A 77 -4.56 -6.20 -4.52
CA GLY A 77 -4.15 -6.07 -5.92
C GLY A 77 -2.70 -5.60 -6.09
N LEU A 78 -2.28 -4.59 -5.31
CA LEU A 78 -0.94 -3.97 -5.37
C LEU A 78 0.15 -4.93 -4.89
N SER A 79 -0.12 -5.79 -3.92
CA SER A 79 0.83 -6.83 -3.47
C SER A 79 1.21 -7.79 -4.59
N ARG A 80 0.36 -7.98 -5.61
CA ARG A 80 0.66 -8.81 -6.78
C ARG A 80 1.68 -8.19 -7.74
N TYR A 81 2.07 -6.92 -7.54
CA TYR A 81 3.10 -6.27 -8.36
C TYR A 81 4.49 -6.37 -7.72
N ALA A 82 4.60 -6.90 -6.49
CA ALA A 82 5.91 -7.08 -5.85
C ALA A 82 6.83 -7.97 -6.72
N ASP A 83 6.27 -9.02 -7.33
CA ASP A 83 6.99 -9.94 -8.20
C ASP A 83 7.20 -9.38 -9.62
N ASP A 84 6.27 -8.57 -10.12
CA ASP A 84 6.23 -8.16 -11.53
C ASP A 84 6.86 -6.78 -11.80
N ALA A 85 6.82 -5.84 -10.85
CA ALA A 85 7.18 -4.42 -11.04
C ALA A 85 8.51 -4.04 -10.37
N GLY A 86 9.50 -4.94 -10.39
CA GLY A 86 10.84 -4.66 -9.88
C GLY A 86 10.93 -4.55 -8.35
N GLY A 87 10.19 -5.41 -7.62
CA GLY A 87 10.32 -5.55 -6.17
C GLY A 87 9.63 -4.47 -5.34
N VAL A 88 8.68 -3.73 -5.91
CA VAL A 88 7.97 -2.66 -5.20
C VAL A 88 6.90 -3.26 -4.28
N GLY A 89 7.16 -3.24 -2.98
CA GLY A 89 6.20 -3.68 -1.97
C GLY A 89 5.01 -2.73 -1.85
N ALA A 90 3.89 -3.23 -1.32
CA ALA A 90 2.71 -2.42 -0.99
C ALA A 90 2.38 -2.57 0.50
N ASP A 91 1.99 -1.47 1.14
CA ASP A 91 1.53 -1.49 2.53
C ASP A 91 0.42 -0.46 2.76
N TYR A 92 -0.28 -0.62 3.88
CA TYR A 92 -1.24 0.37 4.34
C TYR A 92 -0.54 1.58 4.93
N ILE A 93 -0.98 2.78 4.54
CA ILE A 93 -0.40 4.03 5.08
C ILE A 93 -0.47 4.08 6.61
N VAL A 94 -1.55 3.58 7.21
CA VAL A 94 -1.71 3.54 8.68
C VAL A 94 -0.77 2.55 9.36
N VAL A 95 -0.41 1.45 8.68
CA VAL A 95 0.56 0.47 9.18
C VAL A 95 1.97 1.06 9.16
N GLU A 96 2.33 1.77 8.08
CA GLU A 96 3.62 2.43 7.98
C GLU A 96 3.75 3.57 9.01
N LEU A 97 2.68 4.33 9.24
CA LEU A 97 2.64 5.34 10.30
C LEU A 97 2.80 4.71 11.68
N ALA A 98 2.11 3.61 11.97
CA ALA A 98 2.25 2.92 13.26
C ALA A 98 3.71 2.45 13.47
N ARG A 99 4.34 1.89 12.44
CA ARG A 99 5.75 1.47 12.49
C ARG A 99 6.69 2.65 12.77
N HIS A 100 6.50 3.79 12.11
CA HIS A 100 7.34 4.97 12.33
C HIS A 100 7.10 5.67 13.67
N LEU A 101 5.86 5.72 14.15
CA LEU A 101 5.52 6.44 15.38
C LEU A 101 5.67 5.58 16.64
N LEU A 102 5.42 4.27 16.54
CA LEU A 102 5.35 3.35 17.68
C LEU A 102 6.47 2.29 17.66
N GLY A 103 7.26 2.21 16.59
CA GLY A 103 8.38 1.27 16.41
C GLY A 103 7.98 -0.06 15.76
N GLU A 104 8.96 -0.87 15.35
CA GLU A 104 8.74 -2.14 14.63
C GLU A 104 7.86 -3.15 15.37
N ARG A 105 7.88 -3.10 16.70
CA ARG A 105 7.11 -4.00 17.56
C ARG A 105 5.67 -3.55 17.83
N TRP A 106 5.22 -2.43 17.23
CA TRP A 106 3.94 -1.81 17.53
C TRP A 106 2.76 -2.80 17.54
N MET A 107 2.72 -3.73 16.59
CA MET A 107 1.62 -4.69 16.45
C MET A 107 1.63 -5.72 17.58
N ALA A 108 2.80 -6.27 17.91
CA ALA A 108 2.94 -7.24 18.99
C ALA A 108 2.60 -6.60 20.34
N ASP A 109 3.09 -5.38 20.57
CA ASP A 109 2.85 -4.66 21.81
C ASP A 109 1.37 -4.21 21.92
N TYR A 110 0.74 -3.83 20.81
CA TYR A 110 -0.69 -3.55 20.73
C TYR A 110 -1.54 -4.78 21.06
N VAL A 111 -1.24 -5.93 20.43
CA VAL A 111 -1.98 -7.19 20.68
C VAL A 111 -1.81 -7.66 22.12
N ALA A 112 -0.61 -7.58 22.69
CA ALA A 112 -0.36 -7.95 24.08
C ALA A 112 -1.19 -7.10 25.05
N ARG A 113 -1.24 -5.77 24.83
CA ARG A 113 -2.07 -4.85 25.61
C ARG A 113 -3.57 -5.11 25.46
N ALA A 114 -4.04 -5.35 24.23
CA ALA A 114 -5.44 -5.67 23.97
C ALA A 114 -5.87 -6.97 24.64
N ASN A 115 -5.03 -8.02 24.57
CA ASN A 115 -5.28 -9.31 25.23
C ASN A 115 -5.34 -9.20 26.75
N ALA A 116 -4.48 -8.37 27.36
CA ALA A 116 -4.48 -8.14 28.80
C ALA A 116 -5.75 -7.44 29.32
N GLY A 117 -6.46 -6.69 28.45
CA GLY A 117 -7.69 -5.98 28.78
C GLY A 117 -8.98 -6.82 28.70
N GLY A 118 -8.90 -8.11 28.39
CA GLY A 118 -10.06 -8.99 28.26
C GLY A 118 -10.73 -8.86 26.89
N ILE A 119 -10.13 -9.47 25.86
CA ILE A 119 -10.83 -9.65 24.57
C ILE A 119 -11.97 -10.64 24.80
N GLU A 120 -13.20 -10.17 24.67
CA GLU A 120 -14.38 -11.02 24.69
C GLU A 120 -14.34 -11.95 23.47
N ARG A 121 -14.13 -13.24 23.72
CA ARG A 121 -14.05 -14.25 22.67
C ARG A 121 -15.46 -14.74 22.33
N VAL A 122 -16.01 -14.25 21.23
CA VAL A 122 -17.23 -14.81 20.65
C VAL A 122 -16.84 -16.10 19.91
N LEU A 123 -17.06 -17.23 20.56
CA LEU A 123 -16.99 -18.56 19.92
C LEU A 123 -18.33 -18.79 19.21
N LEU A 124 -18.30 -18.83 17.87
CA LEU A 124 -19.41 -19.27 17.01
C LEU A 124 -19.29 -20.75 16.69
#